data_AF-A0A1G6IYI1-F1
#
_entry.id   AF-A0A1G6IYI1-F1
#
_cell.length_a   1.000
_cell.length_b   1.000
_cell.length_c   1.000
_cell.angle_alpha   90.00
_cell.angle_beta   90.00
_cell.angle_gamma   90.00
#
_symmetry.space_group_name_H-M   'P 1'
#
loop_
_entity.id
_entity.type
_entity.pdbx_description
1 polymer ?
#
loop_
_entity_poly.entity_id
_entity_poly.type
_entity_poly.pdbx_seq_one_letter_code
_entity_poly.pdbx_strand_id
1 'polypeptide(L)'
;MYLTQENRPTSTSCLDGVATNLHSGRIREMVDGRGEGSPKKIIGSFCLYVPEEVVTAAGAVEVGLCAGAEWAPEEAERYVPRNT
;
A
#
# COMPACT_ATOMS: atom_id res chain seq x y z
N MET A 1 -1.58 -8.51 18.25
CA MET A 1 -3.05 -8.54 18.13
C MET A 1 -3.56 -9.75 17.34
N TYR A 2 -2.97 -10.12 16.19
CA TYR A 2 -3.52 -11.18 15.32
C TYR A 2 -2.98 -12.60 15.57
N LEU A 3 -1.67 -12.79 15.76
CA LEU A 3 -1.05 -14.12 15.85
C LEU A 3 -1.43 -14.94 17.10
N THR A 4 -2.00 -14.28 18.11
CA THR A 4 -2.44 -14.90 19.37
C THR A 4 -3.93 -15.26 19.37
N GLN A 5 -4.66 -14.99 18.28
CA GLN A 5 -6.10 -15.27 18.19
C GLN A 5 -6.34 -16.75 17.90
N GLU A 6 -7.23 -17.37 18.67
CA GLU A 6 -7.68 -18.75 18.45
C GLU A 6 -8.65 -18.84 17.26
N ASN A 7 -8.75 -20.03 16.65
CA ASN A 7 -9.67 -20.34 15.54
C ASN A 7 -9.46 -19.49 14.27
N ARG A 8 -8.26 -18.95 14.06
CA ARG A 8 -7.92 -18.21 12.84
C ARG A 8 -7.73 -19.17 11.66
N PRO A 9 -8.30 -18.91 10.46
CA PRO A 9 -8.14 -19.79 9.31
C PRO A 9 -6.68 -19.92 8.87
N THR A 10 -6.21 -21.13 8.56
CA THR A 10 -4.82 -21.39 8.13
C THR A 10 -4.40 -20.58 6.90
N SER A 11 -5.34 -20.30 5.99
CA SER A 11 -5.11 -19.51 4.77
C SER A 11 -4.67 -18.06 5.04
N THR A 12 -4.91 -17.54 6.24
CA THR A 12 -4.50 -16.18 6.61
C THR A 12 -2.99 -16.03 6.86
N SER A 13 -2.25 -17.13 6.90
CA SER A 13 -0.77 -17.13 6.97
C SER A 13 -0.10 -16.35 5.84
N CYS A 14 -0.71 -16.30 4.65
CA CYS A 14 -0.24 -15.45 3.56
C CYS A 14 -0.26 -13.97 3.94
N LEU A 15 -1.31 -13.51 4.63
CA LEU A 15 -1.46 -12.13 5.09
C LEU A 15 -0.46 -11.79 6.21
N ASP A 16 -0.06 -12.76 7.04
CA ASP A 16 1.00 -12.57 8.03
C ASP A 16 2.36 -12.29 7.37
N GLY A 17 2.63 -13.01 6.28
CA GLY A 17 3.81 -12.78 5.44
C GLY A 17 3.80 -11.37 4.83
N VAL A 18 2.65 -10.92 4.31
CA VAL A 18 2.47 -9.56 3.79
C VAL A 18 2.69 -8.52 4.90
N ALA A 19 2.07 -8.68 6.07
CA ALA A 19 2.20 -7.73 7.17
C ALA A 19 3.63 -7.64 7.70
N THR A 20 4.34 -8.77 7.79
CA THR A 20 5.75 -8.81 8.21
C THR A 20 6.67 -8.10 7.20
N ASN A 21 6.30 -8.11 5.92
CA ASN A 21 7.08 -7.54 4.82
C ASN A 21 6.44 -6.29 4.21
N LEU A 22 5.62 -5.56 4.99
CA LEU A 22 4.77 -4.48 4.48
C LEU A 22 5.56 -3.39 3.75
N HIS A 23 6.77 -3.07 4.23
CA HIS A 23 7.65 -2.07 3.63
C HIS A 23 8.87 -2.66 2.90
N SER A 24 8.82 -3.92 2.48
CA SER A 24 9.95 -4.59 1.79
C SER A 24 9.52 -5.28 0.49
N GLY A 25 8.80 -6.41 0.58
CA GLY A 25 8.56 -7.33 -0.52
C GLY A 25 7.95 -6.65 -1.75
N ARG A 26 6.74 -6.12 -1.62
CA ARG A 26 6.04 -5.45 -2.73
C ARG A 26 6.73 -4.15 -3.17
N ILE A 27 7.38 -3.43 -2.25
CA ILE A 27 8.15 -2.23 -2.59
C ILE A 27 9.31 -2.58 -3.52
N ARG A 28 10.03 -3.67 -3.22
CA ARG A 28 11.11 -4.16 -4.08
C ARG A 28 10.62 -4.51 -5.48
N GLU A 29 9.51 -5.23 -5.60
CA GLU A 29 8.90 -5.53 -6.91
C GLU A 29 8.59 -4.27 -7.73
N MET A 30 8.08 -3.22 -7.08
CA MET A 30 7.79 -1.94 -7.73
C MET A 30 9.05 -1.15 -8.10
N VAL A 31 10.12 -1.23 -7.30
CA VAL A 31 11.40 -0.58 -7.60
C VAL A 31 12.11 -1.30 -8.74
N ASP A 32 12.20 -2.63 -8.67
CA ASP A 32 12.84 -3.46 -9.69
C ASP A 32 12.11 -3.33 -11.03
N GLY A 33 10.77 -3.33 -11.02
CA GLY A 33 9.93 -3.12 -12.21
C GLY A 33 10.03 -1.74 -12.86
N ARG A 34 10.67 -0.76 -12.21
CA ARG A 34 11.02 0.54 -12.83
C ARG A 34 12.36 0.51 -13.57
N GLY A 35 13.19 -0.51 -13.39
CA GLY A 35 14.50 -0.66 -14.02
C GLY A 35 14.50 -1.47 -15.32
N GLU A 36 13.36 -2.08 -15.68
CA GLU A 36 13.22 -2.93 -16.86
C GLU A 36 12.97 -2.12 -18.15
N GLY A 37 13.25 -2.70 -19.33
CA GLY A 37 13.19 -2.02 -20.64
C GLY A 37 11.85 -1.38 -21.02
N SER A 38 10.77 -1.71 -20.30
CA SER A 38 9.48 -1.02 -20.32
C SER A 38 9.02 -0.78 -18.87
N PRO A 39 9.49 0.29 -18.21
CA PRO A 39 9.34 0.44 -16.77
C PRO A 39 7.89 0.74 -16.38
N LYS A 40 7.35 -0.04 -15.43
CA LYS A 40 5.98 0.15 -14.95
C LYS A 40 5.87 1.47 -14.20
N LYS A 41 4.87 2.27 -14.54
CA LYS A 41 4.50 3.43 -13.73
C LYS A 41 3.81 2.93 -12.46
N ILE A 42 4.09 3.57 -11.33
CA ILE A 42 3.39 3.32 -10.07
C ILE A 42 2.54 4.56 -9.77
N ILE A 43 1.24 4.35 -9.59
CA ILE A 43 0.24 5.40 -9.42
C ILE A 43 -0.33 5.28 -8.01
N GLY A 44 -0.09 6.30 -7.18
CA GLY A 44 -0.67 6.39 -5.84
C GLY A 44 -2.08 6.98 -5.90
N SER A 45 -3.03 6.39 -5.19
CA SER A 45 -4.41 6.86 -5.10
C SER A 45 -4.86 7.05 -3.65
N PHE A 46 -5.86 7.91 -3.44
CA PHE A 46 -6.47 8.17 -2.13
C PHE A 46 -8.00 8.02 -2.15
N CYS A 47 -8.58 7.63 -3.28
CA CYS A 47 -10.02 7.61 -3.48
C CYS A 47 -10.43 6.39 -4.29
N LEU A 48 -11.51 5.74 -3.87
CA LEU A 48 -12.09 4.56 -4.52
C LEU A 48 -12.64 4.84 -5.92
N TYR A 49 -12.86 6.12 -6.27
CA TYR A 49 -13.34 6.52 -7.59
C TYR A 49 -12.22 6.71 -8.62
N VAL A 50 -10.96 6.51 -8.23
CA VAL A 50 -9.86 6.43 -9.21
C VAL A 50 -10.03 5.11 -9.99
N PRO A 51 -10.09 5.13 -11.33
CA PRO A 51 -10.37 3.92 -12.11
C PRO A 51 -9.13 3.02 -12.20
N GLU A 52 -9.00 2.08 -11.25
CA GLU A 52 -7.91 1.10 -11.16
C GLU A 52 -7.77 0.27 -12.46
N GLU A 53 -8.89 -0.02 -13.11
CA GLU A 53 -8.95 -0.80 -14.34
C GLU A 53 -8.21 -0.12 -15.49
N VAL A 54 -8.25 1.21 -15.56
CA VAL A 54 -7.52 2.00 -16.57
C VAL A 54 -6.02 1.97 -16.28
N VAL A 55 -5.63 2.11 -15.02
CA VAL A 55 -4.22 2.05 -14.58
C VAL A 55 -3.63 0.67 -14.92
N THR A 56 -4.38 -0.40 -14.58
CA THR A 56 -3.98 -1.78 -14.85
C THR A 56 -3.91 -2.08 -16.34
N ALA A 57 -4.89 -1.63 -17.13
CA ALA A 57 -4.90 -1.80 -18.59
C ALA A 57 -3.72 -1.10 -19.27
N ALA A 58 -3.23 0.01 -18.71
CA ALA A 58 -2.03 0.70 -19.17
C ALA A 58 -0.70 0.00 -18.76
N GLY A 59 -0.77 -1.14 -18.08
CA GLY A 59 0.40 -1.88 -17.60
C GLY A 59 1.10 -1.23 -16.39
N ALA A 60 0.44 -0.27 -15.75
CA ALA A 60 0.92 0.37 -14.53
C ALA A 60 0.48 -0.40 -13.27
N VAL A 61 1.05 -0.03 -12.13
CA VAL A 61 0.67 -0.54 -10.80
C VAL A 61 -0.04 0.57 -10.04
N GLU A 62 -1.25 0.30 -9.58
CA GLU A 62 -2.00 1.17 -8.67
C GLU A 62 -1.66 0.83 -7.21
N VAL A 63 -1.60 1.83 -6.34
CA VAL A 63 -1.38 1.68 -4.90
C VAL A 63 -2.26 2.66 -4.13
N GLY A 64 -3.19 2.14 -3.33
CA GLY A 64 -3.91 2.94 -2.33
C GLY A 64 -3.00 3.40 -1.18
N LEU A 65 -2.94 4.71 -0.94
CA LEU A 65 -2.05 5.35 0.04
C LEU A 65 -2.81 6.07 1.17
N CYS A 66 -4.10 5.76 1.35
CA CYS A 66 -4.85 6.28 2.50
C CYS A 66 -4.13 5.94 3.81
N ALA A 67 -3.88 6.95 4.63
CA ALA A 67 -3.20 6.77 5.90
C ALA A 67 -4.15 6.19 6.96
N GLY A 68 -3.62 5.35 7.84
CA GLY A 68 -4.31 4.87 9.05
C GLY A 68 -3.39 4.78 10.27
N ALA A 69 -2.18 5.31 10.17
CA ALA A 69 -1.16 5.26 11.23
C ALA A 69 -0.99 6.64 11.88
N GLU A 70 -1.12 6.69 13.20
CA GLU A 70 -0.94 7.90 14.02
C GLU A 70 0.54 8.11 14.40
N TRP A 71 1.46 8.09 13.43
CA TRP A 71 2.89 8.13 13.74
C TRP A 71 3.50 9.54 13.63
N ALA A 72 2.92 10.43 12.82
CA ALA A 72 3.41 11.80 12.63
C ALA A 72 2.29 12.83 12.36
N PRO A 73 1.29 12.95 13.26
CA PRO A 73 0.25 13.96 13.10
C PRO A 73 0.84 15.39 13.11
N GLU A 74 1.87 15.66 13.94
CA GLU A 74 2.49 16.99 14.04
C GLU A 74 3.11 17.47 12.72
N GLU A 75 3.66 16.58 11.90
CA GLU A 75 4.19 16.94 10.58
C GLU A 75 3.07 17.24 9.59
N ALA A 76 1.96 16.50 9.64
CA ALA A 76 0.80 16.76 8.81
C ALA A 76 0.11 18.09 9.21
N GLU A 77 0.01 18.37 10.51
CA GLU A 77 -0.62 19.55 11.08
C GLU A 77 0.10 20.87 10.72
N ARG A 78 1.32 20.81 10.17
CA ARG A 78 1.99 21.97 9.56
C ARG A 78 1.33 22.44 8.27
N TYR A 79 0.58 21.56 7.60
CA TYR A 79 -0.03 21.80 6.29
C TYR A 79 -1.55 21.77 6.32
N VAL A 80 -2.16 21.06 7.27
CA VAL A 80 -3.62 20.95 7.42
C VAL A 80 -4.06 21.23 8.86
N PRO A 81 -5.29 21.73 9.09
CA PRO A 81 -5.80 21.92 10.45
C PRO A 81 -5.86 20.62 11.26
N ARG A 82 -5.71 20.73 12.58
CA ARG A 82 -5.88 19.57 13.49
C ARG A 82 -7.30 18.99 13.47
N ASN A 83 -8.28 19.80 13.06
CA ASN A 83 -9.70 19.48 13.00
C ASN A 83 -10.18 19.24 11.55
N THR A 84 -9.29 18.72 10.70
CA THR A 84 -9.65 18.27 9.35
C THR A 84 -10.36 16.93 9.41
#